data_AF-A0A497UCC3-F1
#
_entry.id   AF-A0A497UCC3-F1
#
_cell.length_a   1.000
_cell.length_b   1.000
_cell.length_c   1.000
_cell.angle_alpha   90.00
_cell.angle_beta   90.00
_cell.angle_gamma   90.00
#
_symmetry.space_group_name_H-M   'P 1'
#
loop_
_entity.id
_entity.type
_entity.pdbx_description
1 polymer ?
#
loop_
_entity_poly.entity_id
_entity_poly.type
_entity_poly.pdbx_seq_one_letter_code
_entity_poly.pdbx_strand_id
1 'polypeptide(L)'
;MKRITTIATALLLATLFSCEQKPKTPIPTENSQKTVEKPQEIAVNLQPTLDSLKKIIGNKWVKQNPVLEPTQPSFFTKENENSYFICPLQISGLDIPFVWDDNFALVDFLLAQNSNTTLKKGVKADKDYKGTKIIWNQTIDGLIWLDNRTYKSAITDWYVIEDTDCPGTISFPSVSFQKINTVTESSVVNPNGLAIIPYRENSKIKSSEAEIKNKNGKTIQGTGYDINGDSIPDIFTYIETVEEMAVYKRLYINVNGQWKCKWVHLDEECI
;
A
#
# COMPACT_ATOMS: atom_id res chain seq x y z
N MET A 1 30.50 -22.51 -41.56
CA MET A 1 31.73 -23.13 -41.02
C MET A 1 31.74 -22.94 -39.49
N LYS A 2 31.95 -24.06 -38.78
CA LYS A 2 32.42 -24.29 -37.39
C LYS A 2 32.41 -23.07 -36.42
N ARG A 3 31.52 -23.07 -35.39
CA ARG A 3 31.74 -23.53 -33.98
C ARG A 3 33.00 -22.97 -33.32
N ILE A 4 32.85 -22.25 -32.19
CA ILE A 4 33.45 -22.62 -30.88
C ILE A 4 32.55 -22.09 -29.74
N THR A 5 31.98 -23.05 -29.01
CA THR A 5 31.40 -23.00 -27.66
C THR A 5 32.51 -22.94 -26.60
N THR A 6 32.31 -22.18 -25.52
CA THR A 6 32.99 -22.48 -24.24
C THR A 6 32.00 -22.38 -23.08
N ILE A 7 31.50 -23.55 -22.69
CA ILE A 7 30.93 -23.82 -21.36
C ILE A 7 32.13 -24.16 -20.48
N ALA A 8 32.27 -23.50 -19.33
CA ALA A 8 33.20 -23.91 -18.29
C ALA A 8 32.41 -24.26 -17.03
N THR A 9 32.20 -25.57 -16.85
CA THR A 9 31.79 -26.20 -15.61
C THR A 9 33.06 -26.72 -14.93
N ALA A 10 33.28 -26.36 -13.67
CA ALA A 10 34.24 -27.03 -12.78
C ALA A 10 33.65 -27.01 -11.36
N LEU A 11 32.93 -28.07 -10.98
CA LEU A 11 33.40 -29.20 -10.16
C LEU A 11 33.96 -28.79 -8.79
N LEU A 12 33.18 -29.09 -7.75
CA LEU A 12 33.60 -29.22 -6.36
C LEU A 12 34.81 -30.16 -6.24
N LEU A 13 35.80 -29.75 -5.45
CA LEU A 13 36.62 -30.69 -4.68
C LEU A 13 36.57 -30.31 -3.21
N ALA A 14 36.04 -31.24 -2.42
CA ALA A 14 36.13 -31.25 -0.97
C ALA A 14 37.57 -31.55 -0.55
N THR A 15 38.14 -30.70 0.31
CA THR A 15 39.32 -31.06 1.09
C THR A 15 38.92 -31.10 2.56
N LEU A 16 38.89 -32.33 3.07
CA LEU A 16 38.84 -32.67 4.49
C LEU A 16 40.11 -32.16 5.16
N PHE A 17 39.99 -31.21 6.09
CA PHE A 17 40.98 -31.03 7.14
C PHE A 17 40.43 -31.64 8.43
N SER A 18 41.00 -32.78 8.80
CA SER A 18 40.85 -33.34 10.14
C SER A 18 41.60 -32.44 11.12
N CYS A 19 40.86 -31.76 11.99
CA CYS A 19 41.42 -31.25 13.25
C CYS A 19 41.02 -32.23 14.36
N GLU A 20 42.03 -32.73 15.05
CA GLU A 20 41.98 -33.68 16.15
C GLU A 20 40.97 -33.27 17.23
N GLN A 21 40.07 -34.20 17.58
CA GLN A 21 39.20 -34.07 18.74
C GLN A 21 40.03 -34.37 20.01
N LYS A 22 40.27 -33.34 20.84
CA LYS A 22 40.66 -33.55 22.24
C LYS A 22 39.51 -34.17 23.03
N PRO A 23 39.77 -35.12 23.94
CA PRO A 23 38.72 -35.82 24.69
C PRO A 23 37.97 -34.86 25.62
N LYS A 24 36.62 -34.96 25.58
CA LYS A 24 35.71 -34.22 26.45
C LYS A 24 35.69 -34.84 27.86
N THR A 25 36.02 -34.04 28.85
CA THR A 25 35.68 -34.29 30.27
C THR A 25 34.16 -34.12 30.46
N PRO A 26 33.46 -34.95 31.26
CA PRO A 26 32.02 -34.78 31.48
C PRO A 26 31.76 -33.57 32.38
N ILE A 27 30.92 -32.64 31.94
CA ILE A 27 30.37 -31.55 32.76
C ILE A 27 28.99 -32.00 33.28
N PRO A 28 28.64 -31.75 34.57
CA PRO A 28 27.40 -32.22 35.17
C PRO A 28 26.17 -31.57 34.54
N THR A 29 25.11 -32.37 34.40
CA THR A 29 23.79 -31.97 33.91
C THR A 29 23.13 -31.01 34.91
N GLU A 30 23.09 -29.72 34.60
CA GLU A 30 22.29 -28.75 35.34
C GLU A 30 20.96 -28.54 34.60
N ASN A 31 19.87 -29.02 35.21
CA ASN A 31 18.50 -28.78 34.77
C ASN A 31 18.18 -27.29 34.87
N SER A 32 18.47 -26.53 33.82
CA SER A 32 17.93 -25.19 33.63
C SER A 32 16.83 -25.26 32.59
N GLN A 33 15.58 -25.44 33.04
CA GLN A 33 14.41 -25.04 32.25
C GLN A 33 14.50 -23.53 32.03
N LYS A 34 15.14 -23.11 30.94
CA LYS A 34 14.97 -21.77 30.39
C LYS A 34 13.53 -21.68 29.90
N THR A 35 12.68 -21.11 30.74
CA THR A 35 11.45 -20.46 30.27
C THR A 35 11.87 -19.49 29.19
N VAL A 36 11.58 -19.80 27.93
CA VAL A 36 11.70 -18.83 26.84
C VAL A 36 10.64 -17.78 27.14
N GLU A 37 11.04 -16.71 27.82
CA GLU A 37 10.21 -15.52 27.96
C GLU A 37 9.84 -15.09 26.54
N LYS A 38 8.57 -15.29 26.20
CA LYS A 38 7.97 -14.69 25.03
C LYS A 38 8.20 -13.19 25.19
N PRO A 39 8.87 -12.50 24.25
CA PRO A 39 9.14 -11.07 24.38
C PRO A 39 7.82 -10.38 24.70
N GLN A 40 7.73 -9.69 25.84
CA GLN A 40 6.63 -8.77 26.07
C GLN A 40 6.70 -7.74 24.95
N GLU A 41 5.72 -7.78 24.05
CA GLU A 41 5.54 -6.79 23.00
C GLU A 41 5.27 -5.44 23.68
N ILE A 42 6.32 -4.66 23.87
CA ILE A 42 6.19 -3.27 24.31
C ILE A 42 5.52 -2.54 23.15
N ALA A 43 4.30 -2.06 23.38
CA ALA A 43 3.60 -1.21 22.42
C ALA A 43 4.50 -0.03 22.04
N VAL A 44 4.91 0.04 20.77
CA VAL A 44 5.75 1.14 20.28
C VAL A 44 4.86 2.38 20.17
N ASN A 45 5.20 3.45 20.87
CA ASN A 45 4.53 4.74 20.67
C ASN A 45 4.95 5.33 19.31
N LEU A 46 4.09 5.17 18.30
CA LEU A 46 4.33 5.63 16.93
C LEU A 46 4.10 7.14 16.75
N GLN A 47 3.32 7.77 17.62
CA GLN A 47 2.80 9.13 17.42
C GLN A 47 3.90 10.17 17.14
N PRO A 48 5.02 10.24 17.90
CA PRO A 48 6.06 11.23 17.63
C PRO A 48 6.71 11.06 16.26
N THR A 49 6.79 9.82 15.77
CA THR A 49 7.36 9.51 14.45
C THR A 49 6.40 9.97 13.34
N LEU A 50 5.12 9.63 13.47
CA LEU A 50 4.09 10.04 12.51
C LEU A 50 3.93 11.56 12.46
N ASP A 51 3.94 12.25 13.61
CA ASP A 51 3.85 13.71 13.68
C ASP A 51 5.04 14.38 12.97
N SER A 52 6.24 13.84 13.16
CA SER A 52 7.45 14.33 12.47
C SER A 52 7.33 14.16 10.95
N LEU A 53 6.88 12.99 10.48
CA LEU A 53 6.72 12.71 9.05
C LEU A 53 5.61 13.56 8.42
N LYS A 54 4.46 13.69 9.10
CA LYS A 54 3.35 14.58 8.71
C LYS A 54 3.82 16.03 8.55
N LYS A 55 4.74 16.48 9.41
CA LYS A 55 5.34 17.83 9.31
C LYS A 55 6.28 17.98 8.11
N ILE A 56 7.04 16.93 7.78
CA ILE A 56 7.99 16.94 6.65
C ILE A 56 7.25 16.96 5.31
N ILE A 57 6.33 16.02 5.11
CA ILE A 57 5.52 15.94 3.87
C ILE A 57 4.58 17.14 3.78
N GLY A 58 4.00 17.54 4.91
CA GLY A 58 3.10 18.68 4.98
C GLY A 58 1.85 18.49 4.12
N ASN A 59 1.13 19.59 3.89
CA ASN A 59 -0.13 19.62 3.14
C ASN A 59 -0.16 20.69 2.04
N LYS A 60 0.99 21.33 1.76
CA LYS A 60 1.08 22.42 0.76
C LYS A 60 0.78 21.94 -0.66
N TRP A 61 1.02 20.65 -0.91
CA TRP A 61 0.71 19.99 -2.17
C TRP A 61 -0.79 19.70 -2.34
N VAL A 62 -1.62 19.81 -1.30
CA VAL A 62 -3.06 19.50 -1.39
C VAL A 62 -3.79 20.68 -2.03
N LYS A 63 -4.19 20.55 -3.30
CA LYS A 63 -5.08 21.52 -3.98
C LYS A 63 -6.53 21.29 -3.58
N GLN A 64 -7.30 22.38 -3.57
CA GLN A 64 -8.74 22.33 -3.28
C GLN A 64 -9.44 21.31 -4.18
N ASN A 65 -10.23 20.43 -3.56
CA ASN A 65 -11.03 19.45 -4.29
C ASN A 65 -12.19 20.14 -5.01
N PRO A 66 -12.41 19.89 -6.31
CA PRO A 66 -13.65 20.26 -6.97
C PRO A 66 -14.86 19.69 -6.23
N VAL A 67 -15.88 20.52 -6.06
CA VAL A 67 -17.16 20.08 -5.51
C VAL A 67 -18.00 19.54 -6.64
N LEU A 68 -18.32 18.25 -6.58
CA LEU A 68 -19.10 17.55 -7.60
C LEU A 68 -20.60 17.76 -7.37
N GLU A 69 -21.39 17.73 -8.44
CA GLU A 69 -22.85 17.79 -8.36
C GLU A 69 -23.40 16.53 -7.68
N PRO A 70 -24.44 16.66 -6.84
CA PRO A 70 -25.09 15.51 -6.22
C PRO A 70 -25.68 14.54 -7.24
N THR A 71 -25.76 13.28 -6.85
CA THR A 71 -26.40 12.20 -7.60
C THR A 71 -27.37 11.45 -6.72
N GLN A 72 -27.92 10.33 -7.20
CA GLN A 72 -28.74 9.45 -6.37
C GLN A 72 -27.91 8.81 -5.25
N PRO A 73 -28.52 8.49 -4.09
CA PRO A 73 -27.88 7.72 -3.03
C PRO A 73 -27.27 6.41 -3.53
N SER A 74 -26.13 6.03 -2.94
CA SER A 74 -25.37 4.83 -3.30
C SER A 74 -25.16 3.93 -2.08
N PHE A 75 -24.27 2.94 -2.17
CA PHE A 75 -23.85 2.09 -1.08
C PHE A 75 -23.40 2.85 0.18
N PHE A 76 -22.73 4.00 0.04
CA PHE A 76 -22.24 4.73 1.20
C PHE A 76 -23.32 5.62 1.84
N THR A 77 -23.46 5.46 3.15
CA THR A 77 -24.31 6.25 4.02
C THR A 77 -23.48 6.99 5.06
N LYS A 78 -24.10 7.88 5.83
CA LYS A 78 -23.40 8.59 6.92
C LYS A 78 -22.90 7.64 8.01
N GLU A 79 -23.59 6.52 8.18
CA GLU A 79 -23.31 5.51 9.18
C GLU A 79 -22.11 4.64 8.78
N ASN A 80 -21.90 4.38 7.48
CA ASN A 80 -20.85 3.46 7.02
C ASN A 80 -19.66 4.13 6.30
N GLU A 81 -19.71 5.44 6.00
CA GLU A 81 -18.69 6.12 5.18
C GLU A 81 -17.26 6.14 5.77
N ASN A 82 -17.12 5.81 7.06
CA ASN A 82 -15.83 5.70 7.75
C ASN A 82 -15.54 4.28 8.23
N SER A 83 -16.42 3.32 7.91
CA SER A 83 -16.18 1.89 8.20
C SER A 83 -15.18 1.27 7.21
N TYR A 84 -14.96 1.92 6.07
CA TYR A 84 -14.08 1.47 5.01
C TYR A 84 -13.09 2.55 4.62
N PHE A 85 -11.84 2.14 4.35
CA PHE A 85 -10.87 2.92 3.62
C PHE A 85 -10.76 2.39 2.19
N ILE A 86 -10.87 3.28 1.21
CA ILE A 86 -10.93 2.92 -0.20
C ILE A 86 -9.93 3.76 -0.98
N CYS A 87 -9.08 3.08 -1.75
CA CYS A 87 -7.99 3.71 -2.50
C CYS A 87 -7.89 3.15 -3.91
N PRO A 88 -7.41 3.95 -4.88
CA PRO A 88 -6.86 3.41 -6.11
C PRO A 88 -5.64 2.54 -5.81
N LEU A 89 -5.62 1.35 -6.40
CA LEU A 89 -4.52 0.39 -6.30
C LEU A 89 -3.45 0.69 -7.35
N GLN A 90 -2.19 0.47 -6.99
CA GLN A 90 -1.08 0.40 -7.92
C GLN A 90 -0.36 -0.95 -7.77
N ILE A 91 0.36 -1.36 -8.82
CA ILE A 91 1.22 -2.54 -8.81
C ILE A 91 2.65 -2.06 -9.02
N SER A 92 3.55 -2.39 -8.10
CA SER A 92 4.96 -2.03 -8.23
C SER A 92 5.65 -2.87 -9.32
N GLY A 93 6.84 -2.46 -9.76
CA GLY A 93 7.67 -3.25 -10.68
C GLY A 93 8.11 -4.64 -10.16
N LEU A 94 7.78 -4.98 -8.90
CA LEU A 94 7.99 -6.30 -8.29
C LEU A 94 6.69 -7.12 -8.17
N ASP A 95 5.62 -6.66 -8.82
CA ASP A 95 4.24 -7.17 -8.76
C ASP A 95 3.63 -7.12 -7.35
N ILE A 96 4.07 -6.19 -6.52
CA ILE A 96 3.50 -6.00 -5.17
C ILE A 96 2.37 -4.97 -5.29
N PRO A 97 1.12 -5.34 -4.95
CA PRO A 97 0.05 -4.37 -4.88
C PRO A 97 0.30 -3.40 -3.73
N PHE A 98 0.10 -2.12 -3.98
CA PHE A 98 0.25 -1.09 -2.97
C PHE A 98 -0.72 0.07 -3.23
N VAL A 99 -0.90 0.90 -2.21
CA VAL A 99 -1.67 2.14 -2.29
C VAL A 99 -0.83 3.26 -1.67
N TRP A 100 -0.97 4.48 -2.19
CA TRP A 100 -0.37 5.63 -1.53
C TRP A 100 -1.20 6.12 -0.34
N ASP A 101 -0.53 6.64 0.67
CA ASP A 101 -1.12 7.19 1.90
C ASP A 101 -0.66 8.63 2.15
N ASP A 102 -0.73 9.47 1.12
CA ASP A 102 -0.10 10.81 1.07
C ASP A 102 -0.39 11.71 2.26
N ASN A 103 -1.57 11.56 2.87
CA ASN A 103 -2.03 12.36 4.02
C ASN A 103 -2.11 11.56 5.33
N PHE A 104 -1.54 10.35 5.39
CA PHE A 104 -1.49 9.47 6.54
C PHE A 104 -2.85 8.97 7.05
N ALA A 105 -3.94 9.21 6.30
CA ALA A 105 -5.27 8.81 6.73
C ALA A 105 -5.42 7.28 6.77
N LEU A 106 -4.73 6.55 5.90
CA LEU A 106 -4.78 5.09 5.88
C LEU A 106 -4.00 4.50 7.07
N VAL A 107 -2.79 4.98 7.37
CA VAL A 107 -2.08 4.48 8.56
C VAL A 107 -2.83 4.79 9.85
N ASP A 108 -3.43 5.98 9.97
CA ASP A 108 -4.26 6.33 11.12
C ASP A 108 -5.48 5.38 11.23
N PHE A 109 -6.11 5.05 10.10
CA PHE A 109 -7.21 4.09 10.04
C PHE A 109 -6.78 2.66 10.44
N LEU A 110 -5.64 2.20 9.94
CA LEU A 110 -5.12 0.85 10.25
C LEU A 110 -4.68 0.71 11.70
N LEU A 111 -4.05 1.76 12.28
CA LEU A 111 -3.67 1.77 13.69
C LEU A 111 -4.88 1.80 14.63
N ALA A 112 -5.99 2.42 14.22
CA ALA A 112 -7.24 2.36 14.97
C ALA A 112 -7.86 0.95 14.98
N GLN A 113 -7.64 0.15 13.93
CA GLN A 113 -8.07 -1.25 13.89
C GLN A 113 -7.15 -2.18 14.67
N ASN A 114 -5.84 -1.99 14.54
CA ASN A 114 -4.84 -2.78 15.23
C ASN A 114 -3.59 -1.93 15.48
N SER A 115 -3.32 -1.65 16.76
CA SER A 115 -2.15 -0.91 17.20
C SER A 115 -0.93 -1.80 17.47
N ASN A 116 -1.08 -3.13 17.46
CA ASN A 116 0.02 -4.06 17.67
C ASN A 116 0.93 -4.10 16.44
N THR A 117 2.04 -3.36 16.55
CA THR A 117 2.93 -3.07 15.43
C THR A 117 4.40 -3.11 15.84
N THR A 118 5.24 -3.29 14.83
CA THR A 118 6.68 -3.15 14.91
C THR A 118 7.13 -1.95 14.06
N LEU A 119 7.96 -1.08 14.63
CA LEU A 119 8.57 0.05 13.93
C LEU A 119 10.02 -0.26 13.54
N LYS A 120 10.37 -0.04 12.28
CA LYS A 120 11.74 -0.06 11.77
C LYS A 120 12.10 1.32 11.21
N LYS A 121 13.34 1.75 11.40
CA LYS A 121 13.88 3.03 10.93
C LYS A 121 15.22 2.88 10.24
N GLY A 122 15.54 3.80 9.33
CA GLY A 122 16.79 3.86 8.60
C GLY A 122 17.06 2.56 7.85
N VAL A 123 18.31 2.08 7.90
CA VAL A 123 18.76 0.84 7.25
C VAL A 123 18.04 -0.44 7.71
N LYS A 124 17.33 -0.38 8.86
CA LYS A 124 16.50 -1.50 9.32
C LYS A 124 15.15 -1.54 8.61
N ALA A 125 14.64 -0.38 8.16
CA ALA A 125 13.41 -0.30 7.38
C ALA A 125 13.65 -0.75 5.95
N ASP A 126 14.72 -0.25 5.34
CA ASP A 126 15.19 -0.59 4.01
C ASP A 126 16.69 -0.32 3.91
N LYS A 127 17.45 -1.22 3.28
CA LYS A 127 18.92 -1.10 3.23
C LYS A 127 19.37 -0.04 2.23
N ASP A 128 18.61 0.16 1.17
CA ASP A 128 19.01 0.95 0.01
C ASP A 128 18.44 2.37 0.15
N TYR A 129 17.16 2.49 0.52
CA TYR A 129 16.44 3.78 0.59
C TYR A 129 16.25 4.33 2.01
N LYS A 130 16.71 3.60 3.03
CA LYS A 130 16.44 3.89 4.45
C LYS A 130 14.93 4.09 4.67
N GLY A 131 14.51 4.91 5.62
CA GLY A 131 13.09 5.24 5.79
C GLY A 131 12.47 4.74 7.09
N THR A 132 11.15 4.83 7.14
CA THR A 132 10.33 4.43 8.28
C THR A 132 9.30 3.40 7.84
N LYS A 133 9.29 2.23 8.47
CA LYS A 133 8.40 1.10 8.15
C LYS A 133 7.64 0.63 9.38
N ILE A 134 6.32 0.54 9.26
CA ILE A 134 5.40 0.03 10.28
C ILE A 134 4.87 -1.31 9.78
N ILE A 135 5.01 -2.35 10.60
CA ILE A 135 4.56 -3.71 10.29
C ILE A 135 3.54 -4.11 11.33
N TRP A 136 2.37 -4.59 10.91
CA TRP A 136 1.36 -5.10 11.83
C TRP A 136 1.69 -6.52 12.27
N ASN A 137 1.69 -6.74 13.59
CA ASN A 137 1.99 -8.06 14.17
C ASN A 137 0.78 -9.01 14.12
N GLN A 138 -0.41 -8.47 13.82
CA GLN A 138 -1.61 -9.26 13.49
C GLN A 138 -2.11 -8.86 12.11
N THR A 139 -2.55 -9.86 11.34
CA THR A 139 -3.00 -9.67 9.97
C THR A 139 -4.20 -8.73 9.89
N ILE A 140 -4.09 -7.71 9.04
CA ILE A 140 -5.22 -6.92 8.55
C ILE A 140 -5.39 -7.27 7.08
N ASP A 141 -6.57 -7.73 6.70
CA ASP A 141 -6.87 -8.09 5.32
C ASP A 141 -7.60 -6.95 4.60
N GLY A 142 -7.22 -6.70 3.35
CA GLY A 142 -7.96 -5.88 2.41
C GLY A 142 -8.58 -6.72 1.30
N LEU A 143 -9.62 -6.18 0.67
CA LEU A 143 -10.09 -6.64 -0.62
C LEU A 143 -9.38 -5.85 -1.71
N ILE A 144 -8.71 -6.57 -2.60
CA ILE A 144 -8.08 -6.03 -3.80
C ILE A 144 -8.98 -6.36 -4.98
N TRP A 145 -9.35 -5.35 -5.76
CA TRP A 145 -10.05 -5.53 -7.03
C TRP A 145 -9.15 -5.11 -8.18
N LEU A 146 -8.95 -6.04 -9.12
CA LEU A 146 -8.07 -5.89 -10.28
C LEU A 146 -8.60 -6.76 -11.41
N ASP A 147 -8.67 -6.22 -12.62
CA ASP A 147 -9.12 -6.94 -13.83
C ASP A 147 -10.46 -7.68 -13.64
N ASN A 148 -11.45 -7.00 -13.05
CA ASN A 148 -12.77 -7.57 -12.72
C ASN A 148 -12.72 -8.79 -11.79
N ARG A 149 -11.64 -8.97 -11.04
CA ARG A 149 -11.49 -10.04 -10.05
C ARG A 149 -11.22 -9.45 -8.67
N THR A 150 -11.74 -10.11 -7.65
CA THR A 150 -11.49 -9.76 -6.26
C THR A 150 -10.53 -10.76 -5.62
N TYR A 151 -9.62 -10.24 -4.81
CA TYR A 151 -8.64 -11.01 -4.07
C TYR A 151 -8.67 -10.56 -2.62
N LYS A 152 -8.57 -11.52 -1.70
CA LYS A 152 -8.24 -11.22 -0.31
C LYS A 152 -6.73 -11.14 -0.21
N SER A 153 -6.18 -10.03 0.29
CA SER A 153 -4.74 -9.88 0.50
C SER A 153 -4.44 -9.22 1.84
N ALA A 154 -3.44 -9.76 2.55
CA ALA A 154 -2.98 -9.21 3.81
C ALA A 154 -2.14 -7.95 3.59
N ILE A 155 -2.33 -6.95 4.43
CA ILE A 155 -1.44 -5.78 4.50
C ILE A 155 -0.12 -6.23 5.12
N THR A 156 0.99 -5.92 4.45
CA THR A 156 2.33 -6.32 4.91
C THR A 156 2.96 -5.22 5.74
N ASP A 157 2.92 -3.98 5.24
CA ASP A 157 3.60 -2.86 5.86
C ASP A 157 3.08 -1.52 5.32
N TRP A 158 3.28 -0.50 6.14
CA TRP A 158 3.26 0.90 5.74
C TRP A 158 4.70 1.40 5.72
N TYR A 159 5.07 2.12 4.67
CA TYR A 159 6.46 2.48 4.43
C TYR A 159 6.59 3.86 3.77
N VAL A 160 7.52 4.65 4.29
CA VAL A 160 8.01 5.88 3.65
C VAL A 160 9.52 5.81 3.49
N ILE A 161 10.00 6.08 2.27
CA ILE A 161 11.42 6.17 1.95
C ILE A 161 11.97 7.51 2.47
N GLU A 162 13.25 7.53 2.86
CA GLU A 162 13.92 8.76 3.31
C GLU A 162 14.95 9.24 2.29
N ASP A 163 15.68 8.31 1.67
CA ASP A 163 16.62 8.59 0.61
C ASP A 163 15.96 8.24 -0.73
N THR A 164 15.74 9.25 -1.58
CA THR A 164 15.20 9.10 -2.94
C THR A 164 16.25 9.56 -3.95
N ASP A 165 16.30 8.87 -5.09
CA ASP A 165 17.16 9.24 -6.23
C ASP A 165 16.65 10.51 -6.96
N CYS A 166 15.49 11.03 -6.55
CA CYS A 166 14.82 12.20 -7.12
C CYS A 166 14.80 13.38 -6.13
N PRO A 167 15.92 14.13 -6.00
CA PRO A 167 16.01 15.22 -5.04
C PRO A 167 14.97 16.31 -5.33
N GLY A 168 14.27 16.76 -4.28
CA GLY A 168 13.23 17.78 -4.39
C GLY A 168 11.82 17.24 -4.63
N THR A 169 11.66 15.94 -4.90
CA THR A 169 10.33 15.29 -4.98
C THR A 169 9.81 14.91 -3.60
N ILE A 170 8.49 14.97 -3.43
CA ILE A 170 7.85 14.54 -2.19
C ILE A 170 7.83 13.01 -2.13
N SER A 171 8.42 12.44 -1.07
CA SER A 171 8.31 11.00 -0.82
C SER A 171 7.04 10.70 -0.03
N PHE A 172 5.99 10.28 -0.74
CA PHE A 172 4.75 9.86 -0.10
C PHE A 172 4.89 8.46 0.52
N PRO A 173 4.24 8.22 1.67
CA PRO A 173 4.16 6.88 2.22
C PRO A 173 3.25 5.99 1.39
N SER A 174 3.45 4.68 1.49
CA SER A 174 2.62 3.66 0.85
C SER A 174 2.25 2.57 1.83
N VAL A 175 1.15 1.87 1.54
CA VAL A 175 0.77 0.62 2.18
C VAL A 175 0.85 -0.50 1.17
N SER A 176 1.64 -1.51 1.50
CA SER A 176 1.84 -2.70 0.67
C SER A 176 0.94 -3.85 1.11
N PHE A 177 0.53 -4.64 0.13
CA PHE A 177 -0.20 -5.88 0.31
C PHE A 177 0.67 -7.08 -0.04
N GLN A 178 0.29 -8.26 0.43
CA GLN A 178 0.91 -9.50 0.00
C GLN A 178 0.76 -9.64 -1.51
N LYS A 179 1.87 -10.03 -2.17
CA LYS A 179 1.94 -10.26 -3.61
C LYS A 179 0.83 -11.22 -4.07
N ILE A 180 0.15 -10.84 -5.14
CA ILE A 180 -0.89 -11.65 -5.79
C ILE A 180 -0.25 -12.29 -7.03
N ASN A 181 -0.11 -13.62 -7.04
CA ASN A 181 0.62 -14.33 -8.10
C ASN A 181 -0.13 -14.41 -9.45
N THR A 182 -1.32 -13.82 -9.55
CA THR A 182 -2.20 -13.88 -10.72
C THR A 182 -2.41 -12.53 -11.39
N VAL A 183 -1.55 -11.54 -11.11
CA VAL A 183 -1.56 -10.23 -11.77
C VAL A 183 -1.10 -10.40 -13.22
N THR A 184 -1.79 -9.75 -14.16
CA THR A 184 -1.44 -9.80 -15.58
C THR A 184 -0.52 -8.63 -15.93
N GLU A 185 0.28 -8.73 -17.00
CA GLU A 185 1.13 -7.62 -17.46
C GLU A 185 0.32 -6.34 -17.72
N SER A 186 -0.93 -6.46 -18.18
CA SER A 186 -1.84 -5.33 -18.38
C SER A 186 -2.18 -4.59 -17.08
N SER A 187 -2.24 -5.29 -15.94
CA SER A 187 -2.51 -4.67 -14.65
C SER A 187 -1.35 -3.81 -14.14
N VAL A 188 -0.13 -4.02 -14.65
CA VAL A 188 1.08 -3.28 -14.27
C VAL A 188 1.13 -1.93 -15.00
N VAL A 189 0.70 -1.91 -16.26
CA VAL A 189 0.82 -0.72 -17.13
C VAL A 189 -0.27 0.32 -16.87
N ASN A 190 -1.47 -0.09 -16.44
CA ASN A 190 -2.57 0.84 -16.20
C ASN A 190 -3.57 0.30 -15.16
N PRO A 191 -3.21 0.31 -13.86
CA PRO A 191 -4.07 -0.28 -12.84
C PRO A 191 -5.31 0.59 -12.60
N ASN A 192 -6.40 0.26 -13.27
CA ASN A 192 -7.75 0.58 -12.78
C ASN A 192 -8.09 -0.40 -11.66
N GLY A 193 -7.37 -0.33 -10.54
CA GLY A 193 -7.57 -1.22 -9.40
C GLY A 193 -8.10 -0.46 -8.19
N LEU A 194 -8.76 -1.18 -7.28
CA LEU A 194 -9.22 -0.64 -6.00
C LEU A 194 -8.76 -1.51 -4.85
N ALA A 195 -8.41 -0.88 -3.74
CA ALA A 195 -8.31 -1.54 -2.44
C ALA A 195 -9.48 -1.08 -1.55
N ILE A 196 -10.10 -2.01 -0.82
CA ILE A 196 -11.13 -1.75 0.19
C ILE A 196 -10.71 -2.42 1.50
N ILE A 197 -10.61 -1.65 2.58
CA ILE A 197 -10.16 -2.11 3.90
C ILE A 197 -11.21 -1.73 4.95
N PRO A 198 -11.65 -2.64 5.85
CA PRO A 198 -11.24 -4.03 5.94
C PRO A 198 -11.84 -4.91 4.84
N TYR A 199 -11.30 -6.12 4.68
CA TYR A 199 -11.81 -7.11 3.73
C TYR A 199 -13.31 -7.36 3.90
N ARG A 200 -14.02 -7.37 2.77
CA ARG A 200 -15.43 -7.71 2.70
C ARG A 200 -15.65 -8.81 1.67
N GLU A 201 -16.24 -9.91 2.12
CA GLU A 201 -16.61 -11.01 1.22
C GLU A 201 -17.78 -10.62 0.31
N ASN A 202 -17.83 -11.21 -0.89
CA ASN A 202 -18.94 -11.08 -1.86
C ASN A 202 -19.15 -9.69 -2.50
N SER A 203 -18.15 -8.82 -2.50
CA SER A 203 -18.22 -7.55 -3.26
C SER A 203 -18.34 -7.83 -4.77
N LYS A 204 -19.28 -7.16 -5.44
CA LYS A 204 -19.57 -7.33 -6.87
C LYS A 204 -19.11 -6.11 -7.66
N ILE A 205 -17.82 -5.85 -7.57
CA ILE A 205 -17.25 -4.61 -8.08
C ILE A 205 -17.21 -4.63 -9.61
N LYS A 206 -17.79 -3.60 -10.22
CA LYS A 206 -17.69 -3.29 -11.65
C LYS A 206 -17.22 -1.86 -11.82
N SER A 207 -16.42 -1.63 -12.85
CA SER A 207 -16.04 -0.28 -13.28
C SER A 207 -16.64 0.05 -14.63
N SER A 208 -16.90 1.33 -14.86
CA SER A 208 -17.17 1.88 -16.19
C SER A 208 -16.57 3.27 -16.33
N GLU A 209 -16.36 3.72 -17.56
CA GLU A 209 -16.19 5.16 -17.81
C GLU A 209 -17.40 5.91 -17.24
N ALA A 210 -17.12 7.06 -16.64
CA ALA A 210 -18.14 7.88 -16.00
C ALA A 210 -17.81 9.35 -16.17
N GLU A 211 -18.87 10.16 -16.21
CA GLU A 211 -18.77 11.61 -16.22
C GLU A 211 -19.59 12.21 -15.09
N ILE A 212 -19.01 13.20 -14.41
CA ILE A 212 -19.68 13.92 -13.34
C ILE A 212 -19.47 15.41 -13.57
N LYS A 213 -20.55 16.19 -13.45
CA LYS A 213 -20.47 17.65 -13.48
C LYS A 213 -20.00 18.16 -12.13
N ASN A 214 -19.15 19.19 -12.14
CA ASN A 214 -18.87 19.96 -10.94
C ASN A 214 -19.92 21.06 -10.74
N LYS A 215 -19.92 21.72 -9.58
CA LYS A 215 -20.84 22.82 -9.26
C LYS A 215 -20.79 24.02 -10.22
N ASN A 216 -19.76 24.11 -11.07
CA ASN A 216 -19.63 25.16 -12.09
C ASN A 216 -20.13 24.69 -13.47
N GLY A 217 -20.71 23.49 -13.57
CA GLY A 217 -21.22 22.90 -14.80
C GLY A 217 -20.15 22.27 -15.71
N LYS A 218 -18.88 22.23 -15.30
CA LYS A 218 -17.81 21.56 -16.07
C LYS A 218 -17.92 20.04 -15.89
N THR A 219 -17.95 19.31 -17.00
CA THR A 219 -17.88 17.85 -17.02
C THR A 219 -16.47 17.36 -16.67
N ILE A 220 -16.37 16.41 -15.75
CA ILE A 220 -15.15 15.71 -15.35
C ILE A 220 -15.29 14.26 -15.77
N GLN A 221 -14.39 13.79 -16.64
CA GLN A 221 -14.32 12.41 -17.09
C GLN A 221 -13.46 11.59 -16.11
N GLY A 222 -13.85 10.34 -15.89
CA GLY A 222 -13.16 9.45 -14.97
C GLY A 222 -13.73 8.03 -15.01
N THR A 223 -13.55 7.31 -13.91
CA THR A 223 -14.01 5.93 -13.75
C THR A 223 -14.96 5.85 -12.56
N GLY A 224 -16.17 5.35 -12.82
CA GLY A 224 -17.15 5.03 -11.79
C GLY A 224 -17.03 3.57 -11.38
N TYR A 225 -17.17 3.29 -10.09
CA TYR A 225 -17.21 1.92 -9.58
C TYR A 225 -18.50 1.70 -8.79
N ASP A 226 -19.19 0.63 -9.13
CA ASP A 226 -20.33 0.07 -8.41
C ASP A 226 -19.81 -1.15 -7.64
N ILE A 227 -19.82 -1.10 -6.31
CA ILE A 227 -19.24 -2.12 -5.44
C ILE A 227 -20.27 -3.13 -4.92
N ASN A 228 -21.56 -2.85 -5.07
CA ASN A 228 -22.66 -3.70 -4.58
C ASN A 228 -23.49 -4.34 -5.72
N GLY A 229 -23.32 -3.90 -6.96
CA GLY A 229 -24.00 -4.38 -8.16
C GLY A 229 -25.37 -3.76 -8.44
N ASP A 230 -25.70 -2.61 -7.86
CA ASP A 230 -26.99 -1.93 -8.04
C ASP A 230 -27.03 -0.95 -9.24
N SER A 231 -25.95 -0.88 -10.01
CA SER A 231 -25.76 0.02 -11.16
C SER A 231 -25.69 1.51 -10.78
N ILE A 232 -25.46 1.84 -9.51
CA ILE A 232 -25.19 3.18 -9.02
C ILE A 232 -23.70 3.31 -8.75
N PRO A 233 -23.00 4.30 -9.32
CA PRO A 233 -21.60 4.55 -8.94
C PRO A 233 -21.47 4.94 -7.47
N ASP A 234 -20.75 4.11 -6.72
CA ASP A 234 -20.42 4.29 -5.31
C ASP A 234 -19.11 5.07 -5.13
N ILE A 235 -18.19 4.90 -6.09
CA ILE A 235 -16.86 5.50 -6.11
C ILE A 235 -16.65 6.16 -7.47
N PHE A 236 -15.96 7.29 -7.49
CA PHE A 236 -15.53 7.97 -8.70
C PHE A 236 -14.06 8.37 -8.60
N THR A 237 -13.25 7.98 -9.59
CA THR A 237 -11.85 8.38 -9.69
C THR A 237 -11.59 9.18 -10.96
N TYR A 238 -10.75 10.20 -10.89
CA TYR A 238 -10.29 10.91 -12.08
C TYR A 238 -8.87 11.43 -11.91
N ILE A 239 -8.27 11.76 -13.05
CA ILE A 239 -6.95 12.38 -13.16
C ILE A 239 -7.15 13.84 -13.60
N GLU A 240 -6.51 14.75 -12.89
CA GLU A 240 -6.48 16.18 -13.19
C GLU A 240 -5.03 16.56 -13.52
N THR A 241 -4.76 16.91 -14.78
CA THR A 241 -3.49 17.54 -15.16
C THR A 241 -3.48 18.97 -14.67
N VAL A 242 -2.44 19.33 -13.92
CA VAL A 242 -2.36 20.64 -13.28
C VAL A 242 -1.20 21.46 -13.81
N GLU A 243 -0.08 20.82 -14.14
CA GLU A 243 1.07 21.39 -14.84
C GLU A 243 1.59 20.35 -15.85
N GLU A 244 2.54 20.71 -16.73
CA GLU A 244 3.04 19.78 -17.76
C GLU A 244 3.60 18.46 -17.18
N MET A 245 4.14 18.51 -15.95
CA MET A 245 4.85 17.39 -15.30
C MET A 245 4.17 16.91 -14.00
N ALA A 246 2.94 17.36 -13.71
CA ALA A 246 2.26 17.06 -12.45
C ALA A 246 0.77 16.75 -12.65
N VAL A 247 0.34 15.60 -12.12
CA VAL A 247 -1.06 15.15 -12.16
C VAL A 247 -1.59 14.83 -10.78
N TYR A 248 -2.85 15.21 -10.51
CA TYR A 248 -3.57 14.77 -9.33
C TYR A 248 -4.46 13.58 -9.67
N LYS A 249 -4.35 12.52 -8.90
CA LYS A 249 -5.32 11.42 -8.87
C LYS A 249 -6.24 11.66 -7.68
N ARG A 250 -7.55 11.63 -7.90
CA ARG A 250 -8.52 11.82 -6.81
C ARG A 250 -9.54 10.70 -6.79
N LEU A 251 -9.97 10.32 -5.59
CA LEU A 251 -11.04 9.36 -5.36
C LEU A 251 -12.12 10.00 -4.50
N TYR A 252 -13.35 9.91 -4.98
CA TYR A 252 -14.56 10.33 -4.30
C TYR A 252 -15.42 9.12 -4.00
N ILE A 253 -16.13 9.17 -2.87
CA ILE A 253 -17.22 8.23 -2.58
C ILE A 253 -18.56 8.97 -2.56
N ASN A 254 -19.64 8.30 -2.95
CA ASN A 254 -20.98 8.86 -2.98
C ASN A 254 -21.73 8.59 -1.66
N VAL A 255 -21.73 9.54 -0.73
CA VAL A 255 -22.42 9.39 0.56
C VAL A 255 -23.82 9.99 0.51
N ASN A 256 -24.85 9.15 0.46
CA ASN A 256 -26.26 9.57 0.34
C ASN A 256 -26.49 10.57 -0.81
N GLY A 257 -25.88 10.35 -1.97
CA GLY A 257 -26.00 11.21 -3.15
C GLY A 257 -24.99 12.35 -3.19
N GLN A 258 -24.15 12.50 -2.17
CA GLN A 258 -23.15 13.57 -2.08
C GLN A 258 -21.75 13.01 -2.24
N TRP A 259 -21.04 13.45 -3.28
CA TRP A 259 -19.67 13.06 -3.52
C TRP A 259 -18.71 13.70 -2.53
N LYS A 260 -17.93 12.88 -1.84
CA LYS A 260 -16.89 13.30 -0.90
C LYS A 260 -15.55 12.77 -1.34
N CYS A 261 -14.59 13.68 -1.53
CA CYS A 261 -13.21 13.27 -1.76
C CYS A 261 -12.67 12.58 -0.50
N LYS A 262 -12.16 11.35 -0.65
CA LYS A 262 -11.59 10.55 0.44
C LYS A 262 -10.09 10.33 0.28
N TRP A 263 -9.57 10.43 -0.94
CA TRP A 263 -8.17 10.21 -1.23
C TRP A 263 -7.70 11.09 -2.39
N VAL A 264 -6.48 11.62 -2.26
CA VAL A 264 -5.82 12.47 -3.24
C VAL A 264 -4.36 12.04 -3.28
N HIS A 265 -3.82 11.95 -4.48
CA HIS A 265 -2.41 11.73 -4.71
C HIS A 265 -1.87 12.70 -5.76
N LEU A 266 -0.66 13.18 -5.53
CA LEU A 266 0.09 13.99 -6.47
C LEU A 266 1.21 13.14 -7.06
N ASP A 267 1.22 13.03 -8.38
CA ASP A 267 2.25 12.36 -9.15
C ASP A 267 3.06 13.45 -9.88
N GLU A 268 4.36 13.54 -9.59
CA GLU A 268 5.29 14.50 -10.17
C GLU A 268 6.41 13.74 -10.89
N GLU A 269 6.70 14.12 -12.13
CA GLU A 269 7.85 13.56 -12.83
C GLU A 269 9.17 14.02 -12.20
N CYS A 270 10.11 13.08 -12.06
CA CYS A 270 11.46 13.36 -11.59
C CYS A 270 12.23 14.15 -12.66
N ILE A 271 12.76 15.32 -12.29
CA ILE A 271 13.54 16.22 -13.16
C ILE A 271 15.04 15.93 -13.01
#